data_AF-A0A952USL1-F1
#
_entry.id   AF-A0A952USL1-F1
#
_cell.length_a   1.000
_cell.length_b   1.000
_cell.length_c   1.000
_cell.angle_alpha   90.00
_cell.angle_beta   90.00
_cell.angle_gamma   90.00
#
_symmetry.space_group_name_H-M   'P 1'
#
loop_
_entity.id
_entity.type
_entity.pdbx_description
1 polymer ?
#
loop_
_entity_poly.entity_id
_entity_poly.type
_entity_poly.pdbx_seq_one_letter_code
_entity_poly.pdbx_strand_id
1 'polypeptide(L)'
;MIPLEKVEELVAAHRSLPEDPTTAAVWFRRSEPALVWLFEVIPSLPEQEEPEEPIYFNPGVAFRFPIALIAGTRRSLELTLQRDPALAREVADGQILLDESGDATALVDLARHVAAA
;
A
#
# COMPACT_ATOMS: atom_id res chain seq x y z
N MET A 1 -5.09 -18.25 3.02
CA MET A 1 -3.89 -17.41 3.19
C MET A 1 -3.35 -17.15 1.80
N ILE A 2 -3.14 -15.89 1.44
CA ILE A 2 -2.64 -15.53 0.11
C ILE A 2 -1.12 -15.73 0.11
N PRO A 3 -0.54 -16.48 -0.84
CA PRO A 3 0.91 -16.70 -0.87
C PRO A 3 1.69 -15.40 -1.09
N LEU A 4 2.79 -15.21 -0.37
CA LEU A 4 3.66 -14.04 -0.52
C LEU A 4 4.10 -13.84 -1.97
N GLU A 5 4.56 -14.91 -2.63
CA GLU A 5 5.00 -14.91 -4.04
C GLU A 5 3.95 -14.31 -4.98
N LYS A 6 2.66 -14.51 -4.67
CA LYS A 6 1.56 -13.94 -5.47
C LYS A 6 1.44 -12.44 -5.25
N VAL A 7 1.61 -11.97 -4.02
CA VAL A 7 1.60 -10.53 -3.73
C VAL A 7 2.84 -9.84 -4.32
N GLU A 8 4.00 -10.50 -4.31
CA GLU A 8 5.21 -10.00 -4.96
C GLU A 8 5.04 -9.90 -6.49
N GLU A 9 4.45 -10.92 -7.14
CA GLU A 9 4.09 -10.87 -8.57
C GLU A 9 3.17 -9.68 -8.89
N LEU A 10 2.20 -9.41 -8.01
CA LEU A 10 1.28 -8.28 -8.16
C LEU A 10 2.01 -6.92 -8.06
N VAL A 11 2.83 -6.73 -7.02
CA VAL A 11 3.61 -5.49 -6.83
C VAL A 11 4.58 -5.28 -7.99
N ALA A 12 5.22 -6.35 -8.49
CA ALA A 12 6.08 -6.28 -9.67
C ALA A 12 5.30 -5.85 -10.93
N ALA A 13 4.05 -6.28 -11.08
CA ALA A 13 3.18 -5.84 -12.16
C ALA A 13 2.80 -4.36 -12.02
N HIS A 14 2.41 -3.89 -10.84
CA HIS A 14 2.11 -2.47 -10.58
C HIS A 14 3.31 -1.56 -10.85
N ARG A 15 4.51 -2.01 -10.48
CA ARG A 15 5.76 -1.28 -10.72
C ARG A 15 6.04 -1.11 -12.21
N SER A 16 5.57 -2.06 -13.02
CA SER A 16 5.82 -2.11 -14.46
C SER A 16 4.72 -1.42 -15.28
N LEU A 17 3.73 -0.79 -14.63
CA LEU A 17 2.68 -0.08 -15.34
C LEU A 17 3.27 1.13 -16.11
N PRO A 18 2.86 1.34 -17.38
CA PRO A 18 3.34 2.50 -18.16
C PRO A 18 2.87 3.83 -17.59
N GLU A 19 1.67 3.84 -17.01
CA GLU A 19 1.04 4.96 -16.35
C GLU A 19 0.94 4.62 -14.87
N ASP A 20 1.26 5.58 -14.01
CA ASP A 20 1.10 5.44 -12.56
C ASP A 20 1.85 4.23 -11.93
N PRO A 21 3.16 4.05 -12.19
CA PRO A 21 3.92 2.97 -11.61
C PRO A 21 4.08 3.13 -10.10
N THR A 22 3.91 2.03 -9.37
CA THR A 22 4.24 2.02 -7.94
C THR A 22 5.75 1.99 -7.72
N THR A 23 6.22 2.79 -6.76
CA THR A 23 7.64 2.94 -6.39
C THR A 23 7.94 2.39 -5.00
N ALA A 24 6.91 2.17 -4.19
CA ALA A 24 7.02 1.55 -2.88
C ALA A 24 5.71 0.84 -2.52
N ALA A 25 5.78 -0.30 -1.84
CA ALA A 25 4.62 -1.10 -1.50
C ALA A 25 4.78 -1.81 -0.15
N VAL A 26 3.73 -1.77 0.67
CA VAL A 26 3.62 -2.51 1.94
C VAL A 26 2.41 -3.44 1.87
N TRP A 27 2.63 -4.72 2.08
CA TRP A 27 1.56 -5.70 2.25
C TRP A 27 1.24 -5.85 3.73
N PHE A 28 -0.01 -5.58 4.10
CA PHE A 28 -0.47 -5.68 5.48
C PHE A 28 -1.70 -6.59 5.58
N ARG A 29 -2.10 -6.92 6.81
CA ARG A 29 -3.23 -7.80 7.08
C ARG A 29 -4.36 -7.03 7.75
N ARG A 30 -5.58 -7.21 7.25
CA ARG A 30 -6.83 -6.79 7.91
C ARG A 30 -7.69 -8.00 8.27
N SER A 31 -8.79 -7.73 8.97
CA SER A 31 -9.80 -8.70 9.41
C SER A 31 -10.45 -9.50 8.28
N GLU A 32 -10.32 -9.06 7.02
CA GLU A 32 -10.79 -9.78 5.83
C GLU A 32 -9.64 -10.57 5.16
N PRO A 33 -9.38 -11.83 5.56
CA PRO A 33 -8.23 -12.60 5.09
C PRO A 33 -8.30 -13.04 3.62
N ALA A 34 -9.42 -12.77 2.95
CA ALA A 34 -9.62 -13.07 1.53
C ALA A 34 -9.09 -11.96 0.60
N LEU A 35 -8.78 -10.78 1.13
CA LEU A 35 -8.27 -9.64 0.38
C LEU A 35 -6.75 -9.51 0.51
N VAL A 36 -6.09 -9.17 -0.59
CA VAL A 36 -4.73 -8.62 -0.55
C VAL A 36 -4.83 -7.14 -0.19
N TRP A 37 -4.28 -6.73 0.94
CA TRP A 37 -4.25 -5.32 1.35
C TRP A 37 -2.89 -4.70 1.07
N LEU A 38 -2.83 -3.78 0.12
CA LEU A 38 -1.60 -3.09 -0.28
C LEU A 38 -1.68 -1.61 0.05
N PHE A 39 -0.55 -1.08 0.48
CA PHE A 39 -0.32 0.33 0.71
C PHE A 39 0.80 0.78 -0.24
N GLU A 40 0.50 1.57 -1.26
CA GLU A 40 1.40 1.82 -2.38
C GLU A 40 1.68 3.30 -2.66
N VAL A 41 2.94 3.61 -2.90
CA VAL A 41 3.38 4.96 -3.31
C VAL A 41 3.42 5.03 -4.82
N ILE A 42 2.54 5.87 -5.37
CA ILE A 42 2.48 6.18 -6.80
C ILE A 42 2.72 7.68 -6.96
N PRO A 43 3.96 8.11 -7.29
CA PRO A 43 4.34 9.53 -7.25
C PRO A 43 3.60 10.43 -8.25
N SER A 44 3.08 9.86 -9.33
CA SER A 44 2.35 10.60 -10.37
C SER A 44 0.90 10.88 -10.02
N LEU A 45 0.34 10.24 -8.98
CA LEU A 45 -1.01 10.56 -8.51
C LEU A 45 -1.07 11.99 -7.97
N PRO A 46 -2.22 12.67 -8.11
CA PRO A 46 -2.40 13.99 -7.50
C PRO A 46 -2.27 13.90 -5.97
N GLU A 47 -1.66 14.90 -5.35
CA GLU A 47 -1.71 15.02 -3.89
C GLU A 47 -3.14 15.25 -3.45
N GLN A 48 -3.64 14.38 -2.58
CA GLN A 48 -4.95 14.49 -1.95
C GLN A 48 -4.78 14.73 -0.45
N GLU A 49 -5.52 15.70 0.09
CA GLU A 49 -5.61 15.92 1.55
C GLU A 49 -6.50 14.86 2.22
N GLU A 50 -7.41 14.23 1.47
CA GLU A 50 -8.24 13.10 1.89
C GLU A 50 -8.03 11.97 0.86
N PRO A 51 -7.48 10.80 1.24
CA PRO A 51 -7.33 9.71 0.29
C PRO A 51 -8.73 9.28 -0.18
N GLU A 52 -8.92 9.16 -1.49
CA GLU A 52 -10.11 8.46 -2.02
C GLU A 52 -10.21 7.06 -1.40
N GLU A 53 -11.44 6.59 -1.18
CA GLU A 53 -11.74 5.22 -0.74
C GLU A 53 -10.91 4.20 -1.56
N PRO A 54 -10.50 3.06 -0.97
CA PRO A 54 -9.58 2.13 -1.62
C PRO A 54 -9.96 1.85 -3.07
N ILE A 55 -9.07 2.22 -3.99
CA ILE A 55 -9.31 2.07 -5.42
C ILE A 55 -9.10 0.60 -5.75
N TYR A 56 -10.18 -0.09 -6.13
CA TYR A 56 -10.10 -1.47 -6.61
C TYR A 56 -9.51 -1.48 -8.02
N PHE A 57 -8.18 -1.60 -8.11
CA PHE A 57 -7.50 -1.76 -9.39
C PHE A 57 -7.52 -3.23 -9.84
N ASN A 58 -7.83 -3.46 -11.12
CA ASN A 58 -7.70 -4.76 -11.76
C ASN A 58 -6.52 -4.68 -12.76
N PRO A 59 -5.33 -5.20 -12.40
CA PRO A 59 -4.09 -4.99 -13.15
C PRO A 59 -4.01 -5.68 -14.53
N GLY A 60 -5.11 -6.22 -15.06
CA GLY A 60 -5.12 -6.86 -16.37
C GLY A 60 -4.32 -8.17 -16.45
N VAL A 61 -3.87 -8.70 -15.31
CA VAL A 61 -3.24 -10.00 -15.20
C VAL A 61 -4.24 -10.97 -14.57
N ALA A 62 -4.12 -12.27 -14.82
CA ALA A 62 -4.92 -13.33 -14.20
C ALA A 62 -4.66 -13.48 -12.69
N PHE A 63 -4.61 -12.37 -11.94
CA PHE A 63 -4.52 -12.33 -10.50
C PHE A 63 -5.90 -12.67 -9.93
N ARG A 64 -5.98 -13.83 -9.26
CA ARG A 64 -7.26 -14.43 -8.85
C ARG A 64 -7.72 -14.00 -7.46
N PHE A 65 -6.94 -13.19 -6.76
CA PHE A 65 -7.27 -12.73 -5.43
C PHE A 65 -7.82 -11.31 -5.50
N PRO A 66 -8.93 -11.00 -4.82
CA PRO A 66 -9.40 -9.62 -4.72
C PRO A 66 -8.36 -8.77 -3.97
N ILE A 67 -8.13 -7.56 -4.47
CA ILE A 67 -7.13 -6.62 -3.97
C ILE A 67 -7.87 -5.41 -3.40
N ALA A 68 -7.46 -4.99 -2.20
CA ALA A 68 -7.80 -3.70 -1.61
C ALA A 68 -6.51 -2.87 -1.58
N LEU A 69 -6.51 -1.76 -2.32
CA LEU A 69 -5.35 -0.92 -2.50
C LEU A 69 -5.60 0.46 -1.89
N ILE A 70 -4.69 0.90 -1.03
CA ILE A 70 -4.60 2.28 -0.58
C ILE A 70 -3.36 2.86 -1.26
N ALA A 71 -3.56 3.72 -2.25
CA ALA A 71 -2.49 4.29 -3.05
C ALA A 71 -2.54 5.82 -3.04
N GLY A 72 -1.37 6.44 -3.16
CA GLY A 72 -1.24 7.89 -3.21
C GLY A 72 0.20 8.33 -3.31
N THR A 73 0.41 9.64 -3.28
CA THR A 73 1.76 10.17 -3.08
C THR A 73 2.25 9.86 -1.67
N ARG A 74 3.57 9.90 -1.45
CA ARG A 74 4.17 9.74 -0.12
C ARG A 74 3.48 10.64 0.92
N ARG A 75 3.26 11.92 0.59
CA ARG A 75 2.63 12.91 1.46
C ARG A 75 1.19 12.57 1.80
N SER A 76 0.37 12.20 0.82
CA SER A 76 -1.03 11.83 1.07
C SER A 76 -1.14 10.61 1.99
N LEU A 77 -0.24 9.66 1.82
CA LEU A 77 -0.19 8.46 2.65
C LEU A 77 0.29 8.76 4.08
N GLU A 78 1.20 9.74 4.29
CA GLU A 78 1.54 10.23 5.64
C GLU A 78 0.33 10.77 6.38
N LEU A 79 -0.41 11.66 5.70
CA LEU A 79 -1.61 12.28 6.26
C LEU A 79 -2.67 11.21 6.59
N THR A 80 -2.78 10.19 5.74
CA THR A 80 -3.67 9.05 5.93
C THR A 80 -3.33 8.29 7.21
N LEU A 81 -2.05 7.90 7.39
CA LEU A 81 -1.59 7.20 8.58
C LEU A 81 -1.79 8.03 9.85
N GLN A 82 -1.52 9.33 9.80
CA GLN A 82 -1.70 10.24 10.95
C GLN A 82 -3.16 10.38 11.39
N ARG A 83 -4.11 10.22 10.47
CA ARG A 83 -5.56 10.37 10.72
C ARG A 83 -6.23 9.07 11.12
N ASP A 84 -5.68 7.93 10.72
CA ASP A 84 -6.22 6.59 11.02
C ASP A 84 -5.20 5.75 11.83
N PRO A 85 -5.24 5.84 13.18
CA PRO A 85 -4.36 5.04 14.03
C PRO A 85 -4.56 3.52 13.88
N ALA A 86 -5.75 3.07 13.46
CA ALA A 86 -6.00 1.65 13.26
C ALA A 86 -5.26 1.15 12.01
N LEU A 87 -5.38 1.88 10.89
CA LEU A 87 -4.59 1.62 9.70
C LEU A 87 -3.08 1.74 9.97
N ALA A 88 -2.66 2.74 10.75
CA ALA A 88 -1.26 2.88 11.13
C ALA A 88 -0.73 1.63 11.85
N ARG A 89 -1.51 1.03 12.75
CA ARG A 89 -1.10 -0.22 13.40
C ARG A 89 -0.97 -1.39 12.42
N GLU A 90 -1.89 -1.50 11.47
CA GLU A 90 -1.85 -2.56 10.47
C GLU A 90 -0.66 -2.41 9.51
N VAL A 91 -0.36 -1.18 9.07
CA VAL A 91 0.80 -0.86 8.22
C VAL A 91 2.11 -1.02 8.99
N ALA A 92 2.15 -0.66 10.28
CA ALA A 92 3.31 -0.86 11.15
C ALA A 92 3.73 -2.33 11.27
N ASP A 93 2.75 -3.24 11.26
CA ASP A 93 2.91 -4.70 11.27
C ASP A 93 3.05 -5.30 9.85
N GLY A 94 3.01 -4.46 8.82
CA GLY A 94 3.08 -4.84 7.42
C GLY A 94 4.49 -5.26 6.97
N GLN A 95 4.53 -6.00 5.86
CA GLN A 95 5.75 -6.39 5.17
C GLN A 95 6.01 -5.45 3.99
N ILE A 96 7.19 -4.85 3.95
CA ILE A 96 7.65 -4.06 2.80
C ILE A 96 7.98 -5.03 1.65
N LEU A 97 7.35 -4.82 0.49
CA LEU A 97 7.55 -5.63 -0.72
C LEU A 97 8.33 -4.88 -1.81
N LEU A 98 8.27 -3.55 -1.80
CA LEU A 98 9.03 -2.68 -2.72
C LEU A 98 9.41 -1.40 -1.98
N ASP A 99 10.64 -0.94 -2.16
CA ASP A 99 11.11 0.32 -1.58
C ASP A 99 12.29 0.89 -2.38
N GLU A 100 12.02 1.53 -3.51
CA GLU A 100 13.10 2.04 -4.38
C GLU A 100 13.82 3.28 -3.82
N SER A 101 13.10 4.10 -3.05
CA SER A 101 13.52 5.42 -2.56
C SER A 101 13.61 5.53 -1.03
N GLY A 102 13.21 4.49 -0.28
CA GLY A 102 13.08 4.53 1.18
C GLY A 102 11.69 5.00 1.66
N ASP A 103 10.75 5.24 0.74
CA ASP A 103 9.40 5.71 1.05
C ASP A 103 8.57 4.69 1.83
N ALA A 104 8.65 3.39 1.51
CA ALA A 104 7.92 2.37 2.28
C ALA A 104 8.50 2.24 3.69
N THR A 105 9.82 2.26 3.84
CA THR A 105 10.47 2.28 5.16
C THR A 105 10.01 3.47 5.98
N ALA A 106 10.03 4.68 5.41
CA ALA A 106 9.62 5.89 6.10
C ALA A 106 8.12 5.88 6.47
N LEU A 107 7.25 5.33 5.61
CA LEU A 107 5.83 5.13 5.92
C LEU A 107 5.61 4.15 7.07
N VAL A 108 6.30 3.01 7.07
CA VAL A 108 6.20 2.02 8.15
C VAL A 108 6.71 2.59 9.48
N ASP A 109 7.81 3.36 9.46
CA ASP A 109 8.33 4.01 10.66
C ASP A 109 7.38 5.08 11.20
N LEU A 110 6.77 5.89 10.33
CA LEU A 110 5.69 6.81 10.72
C LEU A 110 4.51 6.04 11.31
N ALA A 111 4.08 4.95 10.67
CA ALA A 111 2.97 4.14 11.11
C ALA A 111 3.21 3.58 12.52
N ARG A 112 4.44 3.10 12.80
CA ARG A 112 4.87 2.67 14.15
C ARG A 112 4.80 3.79 15.16
N HIS A 113 5.23 4.99 14.79
CA HIS A 113 5.17 6.16 15.67
C HIS A 113 3.73 6.53 16.02
N VAL A 114 2.84 6.61 15.02
CA VAL A 114 1.42 6.92 15.21
C VAL A 114 0.72 5.82 16.02
N ALA A 115 1.00 4.56 15.75
CA ALA A 115 0.39 3.43 16.47
C ALA A 115 0.83 3.30 17.94
N ALA A 116 1.91 3.99 18.33
CA ALA A 116 2.43 4.04 19.69
C ALA A 116 1.95 5.27 20.49
N ALA A 117 1.39 6.27 19.82
CA ALA A 117 0.82 7.48 20.44
C ALA A 117 -0.59 7.24 20.98
#